data_AF-A0A0K8P8U5-F1
#
_entry.id   AF-A0A0K8P8U5-F1
#
_cell.length_a   1.000
_cell.length_b   1.000
_cell.length_c   1.000
_cell.angle_alpha   90.00
_cell.angle_beta   90.00
_cell.angle_gamma   90.00
#
_symmetry.space_group_name_H-M   'P 1'
#
loop_
_entity.id
_entity.type
_entity.pdbx_description
1 polymer ?
#
loop_
_entity_poly.entity_id
_entity_poly.type
_entity_poly.pdbx_seq_one_letter_code
_entity_poly.pdbx_strand_id
1 'polypeptide(L)'
;MTTQTEGSPIHALVADDDEGSRRALVRALAAIWPGLRQHQAVDGIEAWDGFLEHEPALCFLDVRMPGLTGIEVAQRIGDRAPVVFVMAPNDRALPTFQADGVPHLLKPLDAARLAEVVVGLQQRLAPGHRAQLPSLDRLLDRLAGQLRRPAPLEVVETVEGSQAARLLRVDDVIYFEADARCTRAVSRDGEALIRTPLKELAAQLDPLRFRQIHRFVVVNERHISHTERLDEQTMVLSLRDRPRTLPVARHFQPQFLAAARVPATGDA
;
A
#
# COMPACT_ATOMS: atom_id res chain seq x y z
N MET A 1 20.62 -39.11 33.69
CA MET A 1 21.30 -37.93 33.12
C MET A 1 21.29 -38.08 31.62
N THR A 2 20.24 -37.60 30.98
CA THR A 2 20.09 -37.64 29.52
C THR A 2 20.77 -36.41 28.96
N THR A 3 21.86 -36.63 28.24
CA THR A 3 22.65 -35.61 27.53
C THR A 3 21.77 -34.92 26.48
N GLN A 4 21.46 -33.64 26.68
CA GLN A 4 20.90 -32.77 25.64
C GLN A 4 22.00 -32.49 24.63
N THR A 5 21.80 -32.96 23.40
CA THR A 5 22.56 -32.50 22.24
C THR A 5 22.08 -31.07 21.94
N GLU A 6 22.73 -30.06 22.52
CA GLU A 6 22.44 -28.64 22.22
C GLU A 6 22.91 -28.34 20.79
N GLY A 7 21.97 -28.40 19.85
CA GLY A 7 22.16 -27.78 18.54
C GLY A 7 22.30 -26.25 18.71
N SER A 8 23.14 -25.63 17.88
CA SER A 8 23.32 -24.17 17.88
C SER A 8 21.95 -23.46 17.83
N PRO A 9 21.72 -22.39 18.61
CA PRO A 9 20.43 -21.73 18.66
C PRO A 9 20.01 -21.23 17.27
N ILE A 10 18.75 -21.45 16.91
CA ILE A 10 18.20 -20.95 15.65
C ILE A 10 17.92 -19.46 15.84
N HIS A 11 18.50 -18.63 14.98
CA HIS A 11 18.32 -17.19 15.02
C HIS A 11 17.15 -16.76 14.13
N ALA A 12 16.32 -15.83 14.61
CA ALA A 12 15.26 -15.20 13.85
C ALA A 12 15.35 -13.68 13.96
N LEU A 13 15.03 -12.99 12.87
CA LEU A 13 14.83 -11.54 12.89
C LEU A 13 13.34 -11.23 13.04
N VAL A 14 13.00 -10.26 13.88
CA VAL A 14 11.66 -9.71 14.06
C VAL A 14 11.73 -8.20 13.88
N ALA A 15 11.22 -7.69 12.76
CA ALA A 15 11.23 -6.28 12.42
C ALA A 15 9.82 -5.71 12.36
N ASP A 16 9.54 -4.67 13.15
CA ASP A 16 8.24 -4.00 13.24
C ASP A 16 8.46 -2.65 13.93
N ASP A 17 7.95 -1.54 13.39
CA ASP A 17 8.15 -0.20 13.95
C ASP A 17 7.27 0.06 15.18
N ASP A 18 6.14 -0.65 15.28
CA ASP A 18 5.27 -0.60 16.46
C ASP A 18 5.80 -1.48 17.60
N GLU A 19 6.23 -0.86 18.71
CA GLU A 19 6.74 -1.57 19.88
C GLU A 19 5.73 -2.58 20.46
N GLY A 20 4.44 -2.23 20.46
CA GLY A 20 3.39 -3.10 20.97
C GLY A 20 3.29 -4.42 20.20
N SER A 21 3.21 -4.32 18.88
CA SER A 21 3.16 -5.44 17.94
C SER A 21 4.44 -6.28 17.99
N ARG A 22 5.60 -5.63 17.97
CA ARG A 22 6.91 -6.29 18.06
C ARG A 22 7.03 -7.13 19.34
N ARG A 23 6.73 -6.55 20.51
CA ARG A 23 6.78 -7.26 21.79
C ARG A 23 5.73 -8.37 21.90
N ALA A 24 4.55 -8.19 21.30
CA ALA A 24 3.54 -9.25 21.26
C ALA A 24 4.03 -10.46 20.48
N LEU A 25 4.63 -10.23 19.30
CA LEU A 25 5.20 -11.28 18.47
C LEU A 25 6.36 -11.99 19.14
N VAL A 26 7.32 -11.26 19.69
CA VAL A 26 8.47 -11.84 20.40
C VAL A 26 8.03 -12.73 21.56
N ARG A 27 7.07 -12.26 22.38
CA ARG A 27 6.54 -13.07 23.50
C ARG A 27 5.81 -14.31 23.01
N ALA A 28 4.99 -14.18 21.97
CA ALA A 28 4.27 -15.31 21.40
C ALA A 28 5.23 -16.36 20.82
N LEU A 29 6.25 -15.93 20.08
CA LEU A 29 7.30 -16.80 19.53
C LEU A 29 8.10 -17.50 20.64
N ALA A 30 8.50 -16.78 21.69
CA ALA A 30 9.22 -17.38 22.81
C ALA A 30 8.40 -18.46 23.54
N ALA A 31 7.07 -18.29 23.61
CA ALA A 31 6.18 -19.26 24.25
C ALA A 31 6.05 -20.57 23.44
N ILE A 32 5.99 -20.49 22.11
CA ILE A 32 5.77 -21.65 21.24
C ILE A 32 7.05 -22.24 20.66
N TRP A 33 8.16 -21.49 20.68
CA TRP A 33 9.46 -21.91 20.18
C TRP A 33 10.59 -21.49 21.14
N PRO A 34 10.74 -22.15 22.30
CA PRO A 34 11.68 -21.74 23.35
C PRO A 34 13.17 -21.71 22.95
N GLY A 35 13.56 -22.46 21.91
CA GLY A 35 14.93 -22.48 21.38
C GLY A 35 15.23 -21.44 20.29
N LEU A 36 14.26 -20.58 19.96
CA LEU A 36 14.41 -19.54 18.95
C LEU A 36 15.02 -18.28 19.57
N ARG A 37 16.20 -17.88 19.10
CA ARG A 37 16.82 -16.62 19.49
C ARG A 37 16.32 -15.48 18.58
N GLN A 38 15.54 -14.56 19.12
CA GLN A 38 14.99 -13.44 18.34
C GLN A 38 15.91 -12.21 18.41
N HIS A 39 16.18 -11.61 17.27
CA HIS A 39 16.81 -10.29 17.11
C HIS A 39 15.74 -9.31 16.65
N GLN A 40 15.69 -8.13 17.24
CA GLN A 40 14.62 -7.15 17.00
C GLN A 40 15.16 -5.96 16.21
N ALA A 41 14.34 -5.44 15.31
CA ALA A 41 14.60 -4.20 14.57
C ALA A 41 13.35 -3.32 14.60
N VAL A 42 13.54 -1.99 14.63
CA VAL A 42 12.44 -1.01 14.66
C VAL A 42 12.16 -0.33 13.32
N ASP A 43 13.03 -0.54 12.33
CA ASP A 43 12.81 -0.08 10.97
C ASP A 43 13.47 -1.01 9.96
N GLY A 44 13.28 -0.74 8.66
CA GLY A 44 13.82 -1.62 7.63
C GLY A 44 15.33 -1.52 7.43
N ILE A 45 15.97 -0.43 7.85
CA ILE A 45 17.43 -0.29 7.77
C ILE A 45 18.06 -1.18 8.84
N GLU A 46 17.60 -1.07 10.09
CA GLU A 46 18.01 -1.95 11.19
C GLU A 46 17.71 -3.42 10.88
N ALA A 47 16.58 -3.71 10.22
CA ALA A 47 16.24 -5.07 9.82
C ALA A 47 17.26 -5.64 8.84
N TRP A 48 17.70 -4.85 7.86
CA TRP A 48 18.70 -5.28 6.90
C TRP A 48 20.09 -5.45 7.52
N ASP A 49 20.50 -4.51 8.37
CA ASP A 49 21.79 -4.59 9.06
C ASP A 49 21.83 -5.77 10.03
N GLY A 50 20.75 -5.98 10.80
CA GLY A 50 20.61 -7.13 11.70
C GLY A 50 20.55 -8.48 10.95
N PHE A 51 20.00 -8.49 9.74
CA PHE A 51 20.04 -9.69 8.89
C PHE A 51 21.47 -10.02 8.46
N LEU A 52 22.27 -9.03 8.08
CA LEU A 52 23.67 -9.21 7.68
C LEU A 52 24.56 -9.59 8.87
N GLU A 53 24.33 -9.02 10.04
CA GLU A 53 25.14 -9.25 11.24
C GLU A 53 24.89 -10.63 11.85
N HIS A 54 23.63 -11.05 11.92
CA HIS A 54 23.24 -12.23 12.68
C HIS A 54 22.91 -13.46 11.84
N GLU A 55 22.86 -13.30 10.51
CA GLU A 55 22.52 -14.35 9.54
C GLU A 55 21.35 -15.24 10.01
N PRO A 56 20.19 -14.64 10.34
CA PRO A 56 19.08 -15.37 10.91
C PRO A 56 18.54 -16.40 9.91
N ALA A 57 18.13 -17.56 10.44
CA ALA A 57 17.58 -18.65 9.64
C ALA A 57 16.15 -18.37 9.14
N LEU A 58 15.47 -17.35 9.67
CA LEU A 58 14.13 -16.93 9.28
C LEU A 58 13.85 -15.49 9.71
N CYS A 59 12.91 -14.83 9.04
CA CYS A 59 12.55 -13.45 9.33
C CYS A 59 11.03 -13.27 9.46
N PHE A 60 10.62 -12.47 10.45
CA PHE A 60 9.28 -11.90 10.56
C PHE A 60 9.38 -10.39 10.31
N LEU A 61 8.74 -9.90 9.26
CA LEU A 61 8.87 -8.50 8.84
C LEU A 61 7.51 -7.82 8.77
N ASP A 62 7.36 -6.65 9.38
CA ASP A 62 6.25 -5.76 9.05
C ASP A 62 6.35 -5.34 7.59
N VAL A 63 5.22 -5.38 6.89
CA VAL A 63 5.09 -4.87 5.52
C VAL A 63 5.44 -3.38 5.46
N ARG A 64 5.03 -2.59 6.46
CA ARG A 64 5.28 -1.15 6.52
C ARG A 64 6.25 -0.84 7.64
N MET A 65 7.41 -0.31 7.28
CA MET A 65 8.41 0.21 8.21
C MET A 65 9.05 1.47 7.62
N PRO A 66 9.54 2.40 8.46
CA PRO A 66 10.35 3.52 8.00
C PRO A 66 11.65 3.07 7.32
N GLY A 67 12.21 3.94 6.48
CA GLY A 67 13.45 3.64 5.73
C GLY A 67 13.20 2.65 4.61
N LEU A 68 13.29 1.35 4.91
CA LEU A 68 12.97 0.27 3.98
C LEU A 68 11.67 -0.41 4.42
N THR A 69 10.79 -0.71 3.46
CA THR A 69 9.63 -1.56 3.72
C THR A 69 10.06 -3.00 3.95
N GLY A 70 9.26 -3.81 4.66
CA GLY A 70 9.58 -5.23 4.82
C GLY A 70 9.66 -5.99 3.51
N ILE A 71 8.96 -5.52 2.47
CA ILE A 71 9.05 -6.09 1.12
C ILE A 71 10.42 -5.83 0.50
N GLU A 72 10.96 -4.61 0.64
CA GLU A 72 12.30 -4.28 0.16
C GLU A 72 13.39 -5.04 0.93
N VAL A 73 13.21 -5.22 2.24
CA VAL A 73 14.09 -6.06 3.05
C VAL A 73 14.01 -7.52 2.58
N ALA A 74 12.81 -8.04 2.34
CA ALA A 74 12.60 -9.40 1.82
C ALA A 74 13.24 -9.60 0.43
N GLN A 75 13.17 -8.62 -0.47
CA GLN A 75 13.87 -8.67 -1.77
C GLN A 75 15.38 -8.77 -1.60
N ARG A 76 15.97 -8.05 -0.63
CA ARG A 76 17.41 -8.11 -0.35
C ARG A 76 17.82 -9.43 0.30
N ILE A 77 16.96 -10.01 1.13
CA ILE A 77 17.14 -11.35 1.71
C ILE A 77 17.11 -12.40 0.60
N GLY A 78 16.16 -12.29 -0.34
CA GLY A 78 15.95 -13.24 -1.42
C GLY A 78 15.82 -14.65 -0.87
N ASP A 79 16.59 -15.58 -1.44
CA ASP A 79 16.52 -17.00 -1.06
C ASP A 79 17.34 -17.38 0.19
N ARG A 80 17.98 -16.40 0.86
CA ARG A 80 18.88 -16.67 2.00
C ARG A 80 18.14 -17.10 3.26
N ALA A 81 16.90 -16.66 3.45
CA ALA A 81 16.08 -17.05 4.58
C ALA A 81 14.58 -16.93 4.25
N PRO A 82 13.72 -17.84 4.75
CA PRO A 82 12.28 -17.69 4.66
C PRO A 82 11.79 -16.43 5.40
N VAL A 83 10.89 -15.70 4.74
CA VAL A 83 10.24 -14.50 5.28
C VAL A 83 8.77 -14.78 5.53
N VAL A 84 8.28 -14.38 6.70
CA VAL A 84 6.86 -14.30 7.04
C VAL A 84 6.52 -12.84 7.30
N PHE A 85 5.53 -12.31 6.60
CA PHE A 85 5.11 -10.93 6.78
C PHE A 85 4.12 -10.78 7.94
N VAL A 86 4.19 -9.68 8.66
CA VAL A 86 3.27 -9.33 9.75
C VAL A 86 2.54 -8.07 9.32
N MET A 87 1.20 -8.12 9.23
CA MET A 87 0.45 -7.12 8.47
C MET A 87 -0.76 -6.61 9.25
N ALA A 88 -1.11 -5.34 9.06
CA ALA A 88 -2.39 -4.83 9.54
C ALA A 88 -3.56 -5.38 8.69
N PRO A 89 -4.78 -5.57 9.26
CA PRO A 89 -5.93 -6.11 8.51
C PRO A 89 -6.40 -5.20 7.37
N ASN A 90 -6.08 -3.90 7.45
CA ASN A 90 -6.39 -2.89 6.44
C ASN A 90 -5.20 -2.61 5.51
N ASP A 91 -4.16 -3.46 5.52
CA ASP A 91 -3.06 -3.30 4.58
C ASP A 91 -3.51 -3.56 3.14
N ARG A 92 -3.10 -2.69 2.22
CA ARG A 92 -3.46 -2.77 0.80
C ARG A 92 -2.84 -3.97 0.11
N ALA A 93 -1.73 -4.47 0.64
CA ALA A 93 -1.06 -5.65 0.11
C ALA A 93 -1.79 -6.95 0.51
N LEU A 94 -2.64 -6.94 1.54
CA LEU A 94 -3.31 -8.14 2.07
C LEU A 94 -4.06 -8.95 1.00
N PRO A 95 -4.90 -8.36 0.12
CA PRO A 95 -5.60 -9.12 -0.91
C PRO A 95 -4.63 -9.83 -1.88
N THR A 96 -3.52 -9.18 -2.23
CA THR A 96 -2.49 -9.76 -3.11
C THR A 96 -1.73 -10.88 -2.40
N PHE A 97 -1.37 -10.68 -1.13
CA PHE A 97 -0.71 -11.71 -0.32
C PHE A 97 -1.57 -12.97 -0.15
N GLN A 98 -2.88 -12.79 0.04
CA GLN A 98 -3.83 -13.90 0.11
C GLN A 98 -3.97 -14.62 -1.24
N ALA A 99 -4.11 -13.87 -2.34
CA ALA A 99 -4.26 -14.43 -3.67
C ALA A 99 -3.01 -15.21 -4.13
N ASP A 100 -1.82 -14.69 -3.83
CA ASP A 100 -0.55 -15.27 -4.26
C ASP A 100 0.07 -16.23 -3.21
N GLY A 101 -0.61 -16.46 -2.07
CA GLY A 101 -0.16 -17.41 -1.04
C GLY A 101 1.13 -17.03 -0.31
N VAL A 102 1.43 -15.73 -0.22
CA VAL A 102 2.60 -15.22 0.50
C VAL A 102 2.43 -15.51 1.99
N PRO A 103 3.41 -16.13 2.68
CA PRO A 103 3.32 -16.39 4.11
C PRO A 103 3.15 -15.10 4.91
N HIS A 104 2.04 -14.98 5.64
CA HIS A 104 1.74 -13.80 6.45
C HIS A 104 0.94 -14.12 7.72
N LEU A 105 1.05 -13.20 8.68
CA LEU A 105 0.30 -13.11 9.93
C LEU A 105 -0.40 -11.75 9.97
N LEU A 106 -1.60 -11.71 10.56
CA LEU A 106 -2.33 -10.47 10.78
C LEU A 106 -2.11 -9.93 12.19
N LYS A 107 -2.15 -8.61 12.33
CA LYS A 107 -2.25 -7.89 13.61
C LYS A 107 -3.75 -7.66 13.93
N PRO A 108 -4.23 -7.87 15.17
CA PRO A 108 -3.54 -8.52 16.29
C PRO A 108 -3.27 -10.00 16.00
N LEU A 109 -2.18 -10.53 16.55
CA LEU A 109 -1.73 -11.90 16.29
C LEU A 109 -2.76 -12.92 16.77
N ASP A 110 -3.14 -13.82 15.86
CA ASP A 110 -3.88 -15.03 16.18
C ASP A 110 -2.92 -16.15 16.59
N ALA A 111 -3.12 -16.70 17.80
CA ALA A 111 -2.22 -17.71 18.37
C ALA A 111 -2.24 -19.04 17.61
N ALA A 112 -3.41 -19.46 17.11
CA ALA A 112 -3.54 -20.70 16.36
C ALA A 112 -2.82 -20.57 15.01
N ARG A 113 -3.01 -19.44 14.32
CA ARG A 113 -2.35 -19.15 13.06
C ARG A 113 -0.84 -19.03 13.21
N LEU A 114 -0.36 -18.40 14.27
CA LEU A 114 1.07 -18.34 14.56
C LEU A 114 1.66 -19.73 14.78
N ALA A 115 0.96 -20.60 15.51
CA ALA A 115 1.40 -21.98 15.73
C ALA A 115 1.50 -22.78 14.41
N GLU A 116 0.51 -22.65 13.51
CA GLU A 116 0.56 -23.26 12.18
C GLU A 116 1.79 -22.81 11.38
N VAL A 117 2.07 -21.51 11.36
CA VAL A 117 3.22 -20.94 10.65
C VAL A 117 4.53 -21.44 11.25
N VAL A 118 4.66 -21.47 12.58
CA VAL A 118 5.86 -21.97 13.26
C VAL A 118 6.12 -23.43 12.96
N VAL A 119 5.10 -24.30 12.96
CA VAL A 119 5.25 -25.70 12.57
C VAL A 119 5.79 -25.82 11.15
N GLY A 120 5.25 -25.05 10.21
CA GLY A 120 5.73 -25.02 8.82
C GLY A 120 7.18 -24.55 8.69
N LEU A 121 7.58 -23.53 9.46
CA LEU A 121 8.96 -23.03 9.49
C LEU A 121 9.92 -24.07 10.08
N GLN A 122 9.57 -24.72 11.19
CA GLN A 122 10.38 -25.77 11.80
C GLN A 122 10.62 -26.94 10.84
N GLN A 123 9.59 -27.36 10.10
CA GLN A 123 9.72 -28.41 9.09
C GLN A 123 10.65 -27.99 7.94
N ARG A 124 10.59 -26.73 7.50
CA ARG A 124 11.48 -26.21 6.45
C ARG A 124 12.94 -26.10 6.88
N LEU A 125 13.20 -25.82 8.16
CA LEU A 125 14.54 -25.74 8.70
C LEU A 125 15.13 -27.11 9.05
N ALA A 126 14.31 -28.17 9.05
CA ALA A 126 14.77 -29.51 9.35
C ALA A 126 15.80 -30.00 8.29
N PRO A 127 16.87 -30.70 8.70
CA PRO A 127 17.86 -31.24 7.78
C PRO A 127 17.21 -32.11 6.70
N GLY A 128 17.53 -31.84 5.43
CA GLY A 128 16.99 -32.57 4.27
C GLY A 128 15.77 -31.93 3.60
N HIS A 129 15.17 -30.89 4.18
CA HIS A 129 14.12 -30.09 3.53
C HIS A 129 14.72 -28.84 2.86
N ARG A 130 15.38 -29.00 1.71
CA ARG A 130 15.64 -27.87 0.80
C ARG A 130 14.39 -27.63 -0.06
N ALA A 131 13.35 -27.07 0.54
CA ALA A 131 12.26 -26.53 -0.27
C ALA A 131 12.83 -25.38 -1.11
N GLN A 132 12.73 -25.49 -2.43
CA GLN A 132 12.99 -24.37 -3.34
C GLN A 132 12.04 -23.25 -2.91
N LEU A 133 12.59 -22.11 -2.54
CA LEU A 133 11.80 -20.90 -2.38
C LEU A 133 11.19 -20.63 -3.76
N PRO A 134 9.85 -20.60 -3.89
CA PRO A 134 9.23 -20.10 -5.12
C PRO A 134 9.84 -18.73 -5.37
N SER A 135 10.19 -18.40 -6.63
CA SER A 135 10.79 -17.12 -6.99
C SER A 135 9.84 -15.97 -6.61
N LEU A 136 9.92 -15.55 -5.34
CA LEU A 136 9.06 -14.58 -4.69
C LEU A 136 9.42 -13.17 -5.19
N ASP A 137 10.61 -13.01 -5.77
CA ASP A 137 11.16 -11.78 -6.31
C ASP A 137 10.19 -11.05 -7.24
N ARG A 138 9.61 -11.74 -8.23
CA ARG A 138 8.67 -11.10 -9.19
C ARG A 138 7.39 -10.59 -8.50
N LEU A 139 6.97 -11.27 -7.45
CA LEU A 139 5.81 -10.86 -6.67
C LEU A 139 6.15 -9.68 -5.76
N LEU A 140 7.29 -9.75 -5.07
CA LEU A 140 7.79 -8.67 -4.23
C LEU A 140 8.05 -7.40 -5.04
N ASP A 141 8.55 -7.51 -6.27
CA ASP A 141 8.73 -6.36 -7.18
C ASP A 141 7.41 -5.64 -7.46
N ARG A 142 6.33 -6.38 -7.73
CA ARG A 142 5.00 -5.81 -7.95
C ARG A 142 4.48 -5.14 -6.67
N LEU A 143 4.68 -5.76 -5.51
CA LEU A 143 4.19 -5.27 -4.23
C LEU A 143 4.97 -4.05 -3.72
N ALA A 144 6.30 -4.04 -3.88
CA ALA A 144 7.16 -2.91 -3.54
C ALA A 144 6.75 -1.65 -4.31
N GLY A 145 6.39 -1.80 -5.60
CA GLY A 145 5.84 -0.71 -6.40
C GLY A 145 4.50 -0.17 -5.90
N GLN A 146 3.68 -0.98 -5.24
CA GLN A 146 2.39 -0.56 -4.66
C GLN A 146 2.55 0.13 -3.31
N LEU A 147 3.47 -0.34 -2.46
CA LEU A 147 3.71 0.23 -1.12
C LEU A 147 4.55 1.51 -1.12
N ARG A 148 5.42 1.72 -2.13
CA ARG A 148 6.15 2.98 -2.31
C ARG A 148 5.26 4.18 -2.61
N ARG A 149 3.97 3.96 -2.91
CA ARG A 149 3.02 5.06 -3.01
C ARG A 149 2.61 5.46 -1.59
N PRO A 150 2.87 6.70 -1.14
CA PRO A 150 2.43 7.16 0.15
C PRO A 150 0.92 6.90 0.32
N ALA A 151 0.50 6.61 1.55
CA ALA A 151 -0.92 6.48 1.86
C ALA A 151 -1.66 7.69 1.28
N PRO A 152 -2.77 7.49 0.55
CA PRO A 152 -3.37 8.61 -0.13
C PRO A 152 -3.84 9.64 0.88
N LEU A 153 -3.66 10.91 0.53
CA LEU A 153 -4.17 12.03 1.32
C LEU A 153 -5.65 11.81 1.62
N GLU A 154 -6.00 11.71 2.90
CA GLU A 154 -7.40 11.67 3.35
C GLU A 154 -7.98 13.07 3.55
N VAL A 155 -7.10 14.05 3.80
CA VAL A 155 -7.47 15.43 4.14
C VAL A 155 -6.52 16.38 3.42
N VAL A 156 -7.06 17.49 2.93
CA VAL A 156 -6.30 18.62 2.38
C VAL A 156 -6.57 19.88 3.18
N GLU A 157 -5.54 20.68 3.42
CA GLU A 157 -5.66 21.97 4.09
C GLU A 157 -6.10 23.06 3.11
N THR A 158 -7.17 23.78 3.46
CA THR A 158 -7.68 24.88 2.67
C THR A 158 -6.99 26.21 2.99
N VAL A 159 -6.99 27.12 2.01
CA VAL A 159 -6.53 28.48 2.13
C VAL A 159 -7.74 29.40 2.17
N GLU A 160 -8.06 29.91 3.35
CA GLU A 160 -9.15 30.88 3.55
C GLU A 160 -8.60 32.27 3.95
N GLY A 161 -7.63 32.82 3.21
CA GLY A 161 -7.16 34.20 3.41
C GLY A 161 -6.78 34.52 4.87
N SER A 162 -7.57 35.36 5.55
CA SER A 162 -7.39 35.76 6.95
C SER A 162 -8.07 34.86 7.99
N GLN A 163 -8.77 33.80 7.57
CA GLN A 163 -9.37 32.79 8.45
C GLN A 163 -8.44 31.59 8.62
N ALA A 164 -8.66 30.83 9.70
CA ALA A 164 -7.92 29.61 9.96
C ALA A 164 -8.15 28.58 8.83
N ALA A 165 -7.07 27.95 8.37
CA ALA A 165 -7.13 26.87 7.40
C ALA A 165 -8.06 25.76 7.90
N ARG A 166 -8.97 25.29 7.04
CA ARG A 166 -9.87 24.18 7.37
C ARG A 166 -9.33 22.89 6.77
N LEU A 167 -9.63 21.79 7.45
CA LEU A 167 -9.36 20.45 6.98
C LEU A 167 -10.54 19.98 6.12
N LEU A 168 -10.31 19.81 4.82
CA LEU A 168 -11.29 19.28 3.87
C LEU A 168 -10.99 17.80 3.61
N ARG A 169 -11.96 16.92 3.87
CA ARG A 169 -11.81 15.51 3.54
C ARG A 169 -11.75 15.35 2.02
N VAL A 170 -10.76 14.62 1.54
CA VAL A 170 -10.61 14.29 0.11
C VAL A 170 -11.83 13.50 -0.39
N ASP A 171 -12.40 12.67 0.49
CA ASP A 171 -13.66 11.95 0.27
C ASP A 171 -14.91 12.85 0.22
N ASP A 172 -14.82 14.17 0.28
CA ASP A 172 -15.95 15.09 -0.01
C ASP A 172 -15.72 15.86 -1.31
N VAL A 173 -14.54 15.70 -1.92
CA VAL A 173 -14.15 16.41 -3.15
C VAL A 173 -14.64 15.66 -4.38
N ILE A 174 -15.33 16.39 -5.25
CA ILE A 174 -15.83 15.96 -6.56
C ILE A 174 -14.69 16.01 -7.58
N TYR A 175 -13.97 17.12 -7.66
CA TYR A 175 -12.78 17.26 -8.50
C TYR A 175 -11.83 18.34 -7.97
N PHE A 176 -10.57 18.22 -8.36
CA PHE A 176 -9.54 19.24 -8.19
C PHE A 176 -9.23 19.88 -9.54
N GLU A 177 -9.09 21.20 -9.54
CA GLU A 177 -8.74 21.98 -10.73
C GLU A 177 -7.57 22.91 -10.41
N ALA A 178 -6.50 22.89 -11.20
CA ALA A 178 -5.40 23.82 -11.03
C ALA A 178 -5.81 25.21 -11.55
N ASP A 179 -5.69 26.21 -10.69
CA ASP A 179 -5.77 27.63 -11.04
C ASP A 179 -4.38 28.26 -10.88
N ALA A 180 -4.12 29.40 -11.52
CA ALA A 180 -2.78 29.97 -11.81
C ALA A 180 -1.80 30.08 -10.63
N ARG A 181 -2.27 29.99 -9.37
CA ARG A 181 -1.44 30.03 -8.16
C ARG A 181 -1.80 29.00 -7.07
N CYS A 182 -2.95 28.33 -7.19
CA CYS A 182 -3.49 27.42 -6.17
C CYS A 182 -4.27 26.28 -6.83
N THR A 183 -4.41 25.14 -6.16
CA THR A 183 -5.35 24.11 -6.61
C THR A 183 -6.71 24.40 -5.98
N ARG A 184 -7.77 24.35 -6.78
CA ARG A 184 -9.15 24.48 -6.31
C ARG A 184 -9.74 23.09 -6.08
N ALA A 185 -10.16 22.83 -4.86
CA ALA A 185 -10.92 21.65 -4.47
C ALA A 185 -12.42 21.96 -4.55
N VAL A 186 -13.15 21.19 -5.33
CA VAL A 186 -14.57 21.41 -5.58
C VAL A 186 -15.37 20.30 -4.91
N SER A 187 -16.15 20.63 -3.89
CA SER A 187 -17.02 19.71 -3.14
C SER A 187 -18.51 20.04 -3.36
N ARG A 188 -19.42 19.27 -2.76
CA ARG A 188 -20.85 19.62 -2.77
C ARG A 188 -21.13 20.95 -2.05
N ASP A 189 -20.43 21.19 -0.95
CA ASP A 189 -20.65 22.33 -0.06
C ASP A 189 -20.05 23.64 -0.59
N GLY A 190 -19.19 23.57 -1.63
CA GLY A 190 -18.63 24.76 -2.24
C GLY A 190 -17.32 24.49 -2.96
N GLU A 191 -16.51 25.54 -3.07
CA GLU A 191 -15.17 25.51 -3.63
C GLU A 191 -14.19 26.04 -2.58
N ALA A 192 -13.05 25.37 -2.42
CA ALA A 192 -11.98 25.79 -1.53
C ALA A 192 -10.66 25.81 -2.30
N LEU A 193 -9.78 26.75 -1.97
CA LEU A 193 -8.41 26.75 -2.48
C LEU A 193 -7.53 25.93 -1.55
N ILE A 194 -6.55 25.20 -2.08
CA ILE A 194 -5.54 24.46 -1.32
C ILE A 194 -4.14 24.87 -1.80
N ARG A 195 -3.16 24.82 -0.90
CA ARG A 195 -1.76 25.22 -1.19
C ARG A 195 -1.02 24.20 -2.06
N THR A 196 -1.41 22.93 -1.97
CA THR A 196 -0.72 21.84 -2.66
C THR A 196 -0.93 21.94 -4.17
N PRO A 197 0.14 22.03 -4.98
CA PRO A 197 0.02 22.03 -6.43
C PRO A 197 -0.62 20.74 -6.95
N LEU A 198 -1.47 20.83 -7.97
CA LEU A 198 -2.23 19.67 -8.48
C LEU A 198 -1.33 18.49 -8.87
N LYS A 199 -0.13 18.76 -9.42
CA LYS A 199 0.83 17.71 -9.80
C LYS A 199 1.28 16.89 -8.58
N GLU A 200 1.54 17.56 -7.47
CA GLU A 200 1.94 16.91 -6.22
C GLU A 200 0.76 16.22 -5.56
N LEU A 201 -0.40 16.89 -5.54
CA LEU A 201 -1.64 16.33 -5.03
C LEU A 201 -2.01 15.03 -5.75
N ALA A 202 -1.97 15.01 -7.07
CA ALA A 202 -2.34 13.85 -7.89
C ALA A 202 -1.47 12.61 -7.59
N ALA A 203 -0.19 12.80 -7.24
CA ALA A 203 0.71 11.71 -6.87
C ALA A 203 0.36 11.09 -5.50
N GLN A 204 -0.36 11.85 -4.67
CA GLN A 204 -0.78 11.47 -3.31
C GLN A 204 -2.27 11.09 -3.25
N LEU A 205 -3.03 11.17 -4.34
CA LEU A 205 -4.42 10.74 -4.38
C LEU A 205 -4.52 9.25 -4.75
N ASP A 206 -5.57 8.59 -4.29
CA ASP A 206 -5.81 7.18 -4.63
C ASP A 206 -6.17 7.08 -6.12
N PRO A 207 -5.36 6.40 -6.96
CA PRO A 207 -5.58 6.35 -8.41
C PRO A 207 -6.79 5.49 -8.81
N LEU A 208 -7.36 4.71 -7.88
CA LEU A 208 -8.62 3.99 -8.07
C LEU A 208 -9.83 4.87 -7.78
N ARG A 209 -9.67 5.94 -6.98
CA ARG A 209 -10.74 6.88 -6.66
C ARG A 209 -10.66 8.16 -7.49
N PHE A 210 -9.45 8.63 -7.79
CA PHE A 210 -9.20 9.88 -8.48
C PHE A 210 -8.52 9.63 -9.81
N ARG A 211 -9.14 10.12 -10.88
CA ARG A 211 -8.66 9.99 -12.25
C ARG A 211 -8.24 11.35 -12.77
N GLN A 212 -7.01 11.44 -13.29
CA GLN A 212 -6.59 12.63 -14.02
C GLN A 212 -7.23 12.63 -15.41
N ILE A 213 -7.98 13.68 -15.73
CA ILE A 213 -8.66 13.84 -17.03
C ILE A 213 -8.08 14.99 -17.86
N HIS A 214 -7.35 15.88 -17.21
CA HIS A 214 -6.66 17.00 -17.83
C HIS A 214 -5.38 17.29 -17.04
N ARG A 215 -4.38 17.94 -17.68
CA ARG A 215 -3.17 18.38 -16.97
C ARG A 215 -3.44 19.31 -15.78
N PHE A 216 -4.64 19.90 -15.76
CA PHE A 216 -5.14 20.80 -14.72
C PHE A 216 -6.38 20.25 -14.01
N VAL A 217 -6.83 19.02 -14.26
CA VAL A 217 -8.05 18.49 -13.63
C VAL A 217 -7.90 17.03 -13.23
N VAL A 218 -8.22 16.74 -11.96
CA VAL A 218 -8.34 15.39 -11.41
C VAL A 218 -9.74 15.23 -10.83
N VAL A 219 -10.49 14.23 -11.27
CA VAL A 219 -11.88 14.01 -10.87
C VAL A 219 -12.01 12.75 -10.04
N ASN A 220 -12.93 12.76 -9.08
CA ASN A 220 -13.28 11.59 -8.31
C ASN A 220 -14.28 10.71 -9.09
N GLU A 221 -13.91 9.45 -9.32
CA GLU A 221 -14.60 8.50 -10.18
C GLU A 221 -16.06 8.25 -9.76
N ARG A 222 -16.35 8.26 -8.45
CA ARG A 222 -17.72 8.04 -7.95
C ARG A 222 -18.70 9.15 -8.35
N HIS A 223 -18.18 10.35 -8.64
CA HIS A 223 -18.99 11.50 -9.03
C HIS A 223 -19.14 11.64 -10.55
N ILE A 224 -18.55 10.74 -11.33
CA ILE A 224 -18.73 10.69 -12.78
C ILE A 224 -20.10 10.07 -13.08
N SER A 225 -20.94 10.80 -13.81
CA SER A 225 -22.24 10.33 -14.29
C SER A 225 -22.06 9.49 -15.54
N HIS A 226 -21.47 10.08 -16.57
CA HIS A 226 -21.13 9.44 -17.84
C HIS A 226 -20.07 10.30 -18.55
N THR A 227 -19.47 9.71 -19.58
CA THR A 227 -18.62 10.44 -20.52
C THR A 227 -19.29 10.45 -21.88
N GLU A 228 -19.12 11.54 -22.61
CA GLU A 228 -19.70 11.73 -23.93
C GLU A 228 -18.60 12.18 -24.90
N ARG A 229 -18.57 11.55 -26.07
CA ARG A 229 -17.66 11.91 -27.15
C ARG A 229 -18.41 12.82 -28.12
N LEU A 230 -18.20 14.13 -28.04
CA LEU A 230 -18.88 15.10 -28.91
C LEU A 230 -18.37 15.02 -30.35
N ASP A 231 -17.07 14.79 -30.53
CA ASP A 231 -16.43 14.57 -31.83
C ASP A 231 -15.16 13.70 -31.67
N GLU A 232 -14.38 13.49 -32.74
CA GLU A 232 -13.17 12.66 -32.71
C GLU A 232 -12.11 13.15 -31.71
N GLN A 233 -12.08 14.45 -31.41
CA GLN A 233 -11.07 15.12 -30.59
C GLN A 233 -11.62 15.60 -29.24
N THR A 234 -12.93 15.81 -29.15
CA THR A 234 -13.61 16.40 -28.00
C THR A 234 -14.38 15.34 -27.22
N MET A 235 -13.93 15.10 -26.00
CA MET A 235 -14.63 14.27 -25.02
C MET A 235 -14.92 15.11 -23.77
N VAL A 236 -16.14 14.99 -23.27
CA VAL A 236 -16.59 15.68 -22.06
C VAL A 236 -17.06 14.67 -21.03
N LEU A 237 -16.87 15.03 -19.77
CA LEU A 237 -17.26 14.25 -18.61
C LEU A 237 -18.34 15.00 -17.85
N SER A 238 -19.48 14.34 -17.68
CA SER A 238 -20.63 14.87 -16.94
C SER A 238 -20.58 14.40 -15.49
N LEU A 239 -20.75 15.32 -14.54
CA LEU A 239 -20.76 15.03 -13.11
C LEU A 239 -22.17 14.66 -12.63
N ARG A 240 -22.27 13.85 -11.57
CA ARG A 240 -23.55 13.49 -10.93
C ARG A 240 -24.10 14.66 -10.11
N ASP A 241 -23.21 15.31 -9.36
CA ASP A 241 -23.58 16.27 -8.31
C ASP A 241 -23.56 17.72 -8.78
N ARG A 242 -23.12 17.99 -10.02
CA ARG A 242 -23.07 19.34 -10.59
C ARG A 242 -23.42 19.35 -12.08
N PRO A 243 -24.06 20.42 -12.57
CA PRO A 243 -24.41 20.57 -13.99
C PRO A 243 -23.20 20.89 -14.88
N ARG A 244 -22.03 21.17 -14.29
CA ARG A 244 -20.81 21.48 -15.03
C ARG A 244 -20.24 20.21 -15.69
N THR A 245 -19.90 20.31 -16.97
CA THR A 245 -19.14 19.31 -17.70
C THR A 245 -17.64 19.65 -17.68
N LEU A 246 -16.79 18.63 -17.62
CA LEU A 246 -15.34 18.76 -17.59
C LEU A 246 -14.74 18.22 -18.89
N PRO A 247 -13.93 19.00 -19.63
CA PRO A 247 -13.27 18.51 -20.84
C PRO A 247 -12.19 17.49 -20.49
N VAL A 248 -12.14 16.39 -21.26
CA VAL A 248 -11.14 15.33 -21.12
C VAL A 248 -10.07 15.52 -22.19
N ALA A 249 -8.82 15.78 -21.76
CA ALA A 249 -7.70 15.93 -22.68
C ALA A 249 -7.44 14.63 -23.46
N ARG A 250 -7.07 14.77 -24.73
CA ARG A 250 -6.87 13.68 -25.70
C ARG A 250 -6.04 12.51 -25.15
N HIS A 251 -4.95 12.80 -24.44
CA HIS A 251 -4.07 11.78 -23.85
C HIS A 251 -4.72 10.95 -22.73
N PHE A 252 -5.78 11.46 -22.10
CA PHE A 252 -6.51 10.78 -21.03
C PHE A 252 -7.80 10.09 -21.52
N GLN A 253 -8.28 10.41 -22.73
CA GLN A 253 -9.48 9.81 -23.32
C GLN A 253 -9.47 8.27 -23.41
N PRO A 254 -8.34 7.58 -23.68
CA PRO A 254 -8.33 6.12 -23.73
C PRO A 254 -8.86 5.44 -22.45
N GLN A 255 -8.77 6.12 -21.31
CA GLN A 255 -9.23 5.62 -20.01
C GLN A 255 -10.77 5.55 -19.90
N PHE A 256 -11.49 6.23 -20.81
CA PHE A 256 -12.94 6.38 -20.74
C PHE A 256 -13.66 5.87 -22.00
N LEU A 257 -12.94 5.34 -22.99
CA LEU A 257 -13.52 4.90 -24.28
C LEU A 257 -14.60 3.82 -24.12
N ALA A 258 -14.41 2.84 -23.24
CA ALA A 258 -15.38 1.77 -23.02
C ALA A 258 -16.68 2.23 -22.35
N ALA A 259 -16.66 3.38 -21.67
CA ALA A 259 -17.79 3.94 -20.94
C ALA A 259 -18.41 5.16 -21.65
N ALA A 260 -17.86 5.57 -22.79
CA ALA A 260 -18.28 6.77 -23.51
C ALA A 260 -19.55 6.50 -24.31
N ARG A 261 -20.56 7.35 -24.11
CA ARG A 261 -21.72 7.41 -24.98
C ARG A 261 -21.35 8.18 -26.24
N VAL A 262 -21.74 7.63 -27.39
CA VAL A 262 -21.70 8.35 -28.67
C VAL A 262 -23.02 9.12 -28.77
N PRO A 263 -22.99 10.43 -29.08
CA PRO A 263 -24.22 11.19 -29.30
C PRO A 263 -25.01 10.49 -30.41
N ALA A 264 -26.30 10.27 -30.17
CA ALA A 264 -27.19 9.79 -31.23
C ALA A 264 -27.15 10.85 -32.33
N THR A 265 -26.58 10.50 -33.48
CA THR A 265 -26.57 11.35 -34.67
C THR A 265 -28.02 11.69 -34.99
N GLY A 266 -28.44 12.91 -34.66
CA GLY A 266 -29.72 13.44 -35.09
C GLY A 266 -29.62 13.72 -36.58
N ASP A 267 -30.32 12.91 -37.37
CA ASP A 267 -30.57 13.17 -38.79
C ASP A 267 -31.07 14.61 -38.97
N ALA A 268 -30.37 15.35 -39.82
CA ALA A 268 -30.84 16.58 -40.44
C ALA A 268 -31.48 16.26 -41.80
#